data_AF-C4XS25-F1
#
_entry.id   AF-C4XS25-F1
#
_cell.length_a   1.000
_cell.length_b   1.000
_cell.length_c   1.000
_cell.angle_alpha   90.00
_cell.angle_beta   90.00
_cell.angle_gamma   90.00
#
_symmetry.space_group_name_H-M   'P 1'
#
loop_
_entity.id
_entity.type
_entity.pdbx_description
1 polymer ?
#
loop_
_entity_poly.entity_id
_entity_poly.type
_entity_poly.pdbx_seq_one_letter_code
_entity_poly.pdbx_strand_id
1 'polypeptide(L)'
;MAGDDLPALALRLLERQPPPGPMIAPELLVPGTLPDLVDALGRPETPAHPALLASLVLKYAHAYVHPERLGEDVSLADLTELAGRFVRRRGGSALLAGQHALRRFLLHHGFALQMLLDLPKTVHLLTALLAANPDVSGRFLGLDCGAGTGILLLGTYLLARRHGVAAPTLMGVEVQPQVAARADALLSSLGVGRVRQADATRPETYAALPEGPVACLANETLPSAGRRLYKEPFPAISAALFAALGPRLSRTVFLPEAVWASDRPGREWLRLAPENAFAGDAGGHAKPLRLAFMRDVELAGQRVPVERVGEGLAWLVAEPWREALCRRW
;
A
#
# COMPACT_ATOMS: atom_id res chain seq x y z
N MET A 1 21.25 -15.02 47.96
CA MET A 1 21.51 -14.85 46.52
C MET A 1 20.21 -14.61 45.76
N ALA A 2 19.53 -13.48 45.97
CA ALA A 2 18.22 -13.20 45.38
C ALA A 2 18.08 -11.71 44.98
N GLY A 3 19.15 -11.11 44.45
CA GLY A 3 19.24 -9.66 44.22
C GLY A 3 19.15 -9.21 42.75
N ASP A 4 19.49 -10.08 41.79
CA ASP A 4 19.71 -9.64 40.40
C ASP A 4 18.52 -9.85 39.45
N ASP A 5 17.40 -10.44 39.93
CA ASP A 5 16.30 -10.86 39.05
C ASP A 5 15.11 -9.88 39.04
N LEU A 6 15.03 -8.95 40.00
CA LEU A 6 13.89 -8.02 40.08
C LEU A 6 13.79 -7.09 38.86
N PRO A 7 14.88 -6.51 38.33
CA PRO A 7 14.80 -5.71 37.11
C PRO A 7 14.39 -6.52 35.87
N ALA A 8 14.85 -7.76 35.75
CA ALA A 8 14.50 -8.65 34.65
C ALA A 8 13.03 -9.09 34.72
N LEU A 9 12.53 -9.40 35.92
CA LEU A 9 11.12 -9.69 36.18
C LEU A 9 10.22 -8.48 35.94
N ALA A 10 10.64 -7.28 36.35
CA ALA A 10 9.92 -6.05 36.07
C ALA A 10 9.84 -5.74 34.57
N LEU A 11 10.92 -6.00 33.81
CA LEU A 11 10.93 -5.88 32.36
C LEU A 11 9.97 -6.87 31.70
N ARG A 12 9.91 -8.13 32.18
CA ARG A 12 8.96 -9.15 31.71
C ARG A 12 7.50 -8.73 31.89
N LEU A 13 7.17 -8.02 32.97
CA LEU A 13 5.82 -7.48 33.18
C LEU A 13 5.44 -6.38 32.17
N LEU A 14 6.43 -5.72 31.57
CA LEU A 14 6.23 -4.72 30.52
C LEU A 14 6.23 -5.33 29.11
N GLU A 15 6.58 -6.62 28.97
CA GLU A 15 6.57 -7.31 27.69
C GLU A 15 5.13 -7.55 27.21
N ARG A 16 4.86 -7.08 25.99
CA ARG A 16 3.58 -7.34 25.34
C ARG A 16 3.74 -8.49 24.36
N GLN A 17 3.06 -9.60 24.65
CA GLN A 17 2.98 -10.73 23.72
C GLN A 17 2.20 -10.34 22.47
N PRO A 18 2.57 -10.82 21.26
CA PRO A 18 1.71 -10.68 20.09
C PRO A 18 0.36 -11.41 20.32
N PRO A 19 -0.65 -11.18 19.47
CA PRO A 19 -1.81 -12.06 19.45
C PRO A 19 -1.41 -13.54 19.28
N PRO A 20 -2.13 -14.48 19.89
CA PRO A 20 -1.81 -15.90 19.81
C PRO A 20 -2.16 -16.50 18.45
N GLY A 21 -1.54 -17.64 18.13
CA GLY A 21 -1.84 -18.43 16.94
C GLY A 21 -1.34 -17.80 15.63
N PRO A 22 -1.57 -18.47 14.48
CA PRO A 22 -1.15 -17.97 13.18
C PRO A 22 -1.95 -16.72 12.77
N MET A 23 -1.32 -15.81 12.04
CA MET A 23 -1.97 -14.56 11.61
C MET A 23 -3.04 -14.75 10.52
N ILE A 24 -2.95 -15.83 9.76
CA ILE A 24 -3.91 -16.28 8.75
C ILE A 24 -4.16 -17.78 8.93
N ALA A 25 -5.26 -18.30 8.39
CA ALA A 25 -5.48 -19.75 8.38
C ALA A 25 -4.47 -20.45 7.45
N PRO A 26 -3.89 -21.60 7.82
CA PRO A 26 -2.85 -22.28 7.03
C PRO A 26 -3.22 -22.54 5.57
N GLU A 27 -4.46 -22.89 5.31
CA GLU A 27 -5.02 -23.14 3.98
C GLU A 27 -5.04 -21.90 3.06
N LEU A 28 -4.85 -20.70 3.62
CA LEU A 28 -4.78 -19.44 2.86
C LEU A 28 -3.38 -19.11 2.37
N LEU A 29 -2.34 -19.75 2.92
CA LEU A 29 -0.97 -19.53 2.47
C LEU A 29 -0.69 -20.39 1.23
N VAL A 30 -0.58 -19.73 0.09
CA VAL A 30 -0.20 -20.38 -1.16
C VAL A 30 1.31 -20.66 -1.16
N PRO A 31 1.75 -21.89 -1.49
CA PRO A 31 3.17 -22.24 -1.58
C PRO A 31 3.87 -21.54 -2.75
N GLY A 32 5.20 -21.55 -2.75
CA GLY A 32 6.06 -20.98 -3.80
C GLY A 32 6.74 -19.66 -3.41
N THR A 33 7.77 -19.27 -4.15
CA THR A 33 8.56 -18.07 -3.80
C THR A 33 7.81 -16.78 -4.17
N LEU A 34 8.25 -15.63 -3.64
CA LEU A 34 7.68 -14.34 -4.05
C LEU A 34 7.76 -14.12 -5.58
N PRO A 35 8.92 -14.35 -6.25
CA PRO A 35 8.99 -14.31 -7.71
C PRO A 35 7.97 -15.22 -8.42
N ASP A 36 7.78 -16.46 -7.96
CA ASP A 36 6.81 -17.39 -8.57
C ASP A 36 5.38 -16.85 -8.48
N LEU A 37 5.02 -16.25 -7.34
CA LEU A 37 3.70 -15.64 -7.15
C LEU A 37 3.50 -14.42 -8.07
N VAL A 38 4.53 -13.59 -8.25
CA VAL A 38 4.51 -12.45 -9.18
C VAL A 38 4.31 -12.93 -10.61
N ASP A 39 5.07 -13.96 -11.03
CA ASP A 39 4.97 -14.53 -12.36
C ASP A 39 3.62 -15.21 -12.61
N ALA A 40 3.07 -15.90 -11.63
CA ALA A 40 1.74 -16.52 -11.73
C ALA A 40 0.64 -15.46 -11.84
N LEU A 41 0.61 -14.47 -10.94
CA LEU A 41 -0.41 -13.41 -10.94
C LEU A 41 -0.34 -12.49 -12.17
N GLY A 42 0.84 -12.36 -12.76
CA GLY A 42 1.04 -11.61 -14.01
C GLY A 42 0.39 -12.26 -15.22
N ARG A 43 -0.08 -13.51 -15.13
CA ARG A 43 -0.73 -14.22 -16.23
C ARG A 43 -2.26 -14.03 -16.21
N PRO A 44 -2.89 -13.68 -17.33
CA PRO A 44 -4.33 -13.41 -17.38
C PRO A 44 -5.19 -14.60 -16.96
N GLU A 45 -4.76 -15.83 -17.27
CA GLU A 45 -5.47 -17.08 -16.95
C GLU A 45 -5.45 -17.43 -15.45
N THR A 46 -4.51 -16.86 -14.69
CA THR A 46 -4.46 -17.05 -13.24
C THR A 46 -5.44 -16.07 -12.60
N PRO A 47 -6.48 -16.54 -11.88
CA PRO A 47 -7.41 -15.65 -11.20
C PRO A 47 -6.68 -14.86 -10.10
N ALA A 48 -7.00 -13.57 -9.97
CA ALA A 48 -6.54 -12.72 -8.87
C ALA A 48 -7.30 -13.05 -7.57
N HIS A 49 -7.24 -14.32 -7.14
CA HIS A 49 -7.96 -14.81 -5.97
C HIS A 49 -7.44 -14.15 -4.68
N PRO A 50 -8.29 -13.75 -3.72
CA PRO A 50 -7.86 -13.05 -2.51
C PRO A 50 -6.76 -13.75 -1.71
N ALA A 51 -6.81 -15.09 -1.59
CA ALA A 51 -5.76 -15.85 -0.87
C ALA A 51 -4.39 -15.80 -1.57
N LEU A 52 -4.38 -15.77 -2.91
CA LEU A 52 -3.15 -15.66 -3.70
C LEU A 52 -2.54 -14.26 -3.57
N LEU A 53 -3.38 -13.22 -3.66
CA LEU A 53 -2.96 -11.84 -3.40
C LEU A 53 -2.50 -11.65 -1.96
N ALA A 54 -3.16 -12.27 -0.98
CA ALA A 54 -2.74 -12.24 0.41
C ALA A 54 -1.35 -12.86 0.59
N SER A 55 -1.12 -14.03 -0.02
CA SER A 55 0.19 -14.70 0.00
C SER A 55 1.28 -13.84 -0.65
N LEU A 56 0.98 -13.20 -1.79
CA LEU A 56 1.87 -12.23 -2.42
C LEU A 56 2.22 -11.10 -1.44
N VAL A 57 1.22 -10.45 -0.83
CA VAL A 57 1.42 -9.30 0.07
C VAL A 57 2.26 -9.69 1.29
N LEU A 58 2.02 -10.87 1.87
CA LEU A 58 2.76 -11.34 3.04
C LEU A 58 4.21 -11.68 2.71
N LYS A 59 4.45 -12.40 1.60
CA LYS A 59 5.82 -12.71 1.15
C LYS A 59 6.55 -11.45 0.70
N TYR A 60 5.85 -10.48 0.11
CA TYR A 60 6.39 -9.16 -0.20
C TYR A 60 6.77 -8.38 1.05
N ALA A 61 5.92 -8.38 2.08
CA ALA A 61 6.23 -7.77 3.37
C ALA A 61 7.47 -8.40 4.01
N HIS A 62 7.56 -9.72 3.95
CA HIS A 62 8.72 -10.43 4.45
C HIS A 62 9.99 -10.07 3.67
N ALA A 63 9.98 -10.11 2.35
CA ALA A 63 11.12 -9.72 1.52
C ALA A 63 11.49 -8.22 1.64
N TYR A 64 10.55 -7.36 2.01
CA TYR A 64 10.82 -5.96 2.30
C TYR A 64 11.70 -5.80 3.56
N VAL A 65 11.46 -6.64 4.58
CA VAL A 65 12.22 -6.63 5.84
C VAL A 65 13.49 -7.50 5.78
N HIS A 66 13.40 -8.64 5.09
CA HIS A 66 14.42 -9.69 4.98
C HIS A 66 14.76 -9.92 3.49
N PRO A 67 15.45 -8.96 2.84
CA PRO A 67 15.73 -9.02 1.40
C PRO A 67 16.55 -10.24 0.97
N GLU A 68 17.39 -10.74 1.86
CA GLU A 68 18.18 -11.95 1.65
C GLU A 68 17.32 -13.21 1.44
N ARG A 69 16.05 -13.18 1.88
CA ARG A 69 15.10 -14.30 1.80
C ARG A 69 14.11 -14.17 0.64
N LEU A 70 14.42 -13.33 -0.36
CA LEU A 70 13.53 -13.07 -1.52
C LEU A 70 13.15 -14.36 -2.29
N GLY A 71 14.11 -15.26 -2.46
CA GLY A 71 13.96 -16.51 -3.20
C GLY A 71 13.47 -17.70 -2.36
N GLU A 72 13.04 -17.48 -1.13
CA GLU A 72 12.57 -18.55 -0.24
C GLU A 72 11.04 -18.68 -0.28
N ASP A 73 10.56 -19.91 -0.14
CA ASP A 73 9.15 -20.15 0.20
C ASP A 73 8.97 -19.96 1.72
N VAL A 74 8.64 -18.73 2.09
CA VAL A 74 8.56 -18.31 3.49
C VAL A 74 7.40 -19.01 4.21
N SER A 75 7.69 -19.62 5.35
CA SER A 75 6.70 -20.36 6.14
C SER A 75 5.67 -19.46 6.82
N LEU A 76 4.50 -20.00 7.15
CA LEU A 76 3.48 -19.29 7.95
C LEU A 76 4.01 -18.87 9.33
N ALA A 77 4.92 -19.65 9.92
CA ALA A 77 5.54 -19.34 11.20
C ALA A 77 6.38 -18.05 11.10
N ASP A 78 7.22 -17.94 10.07
CA ASP A 78 8.04 -16.75 9.82
C ASP A 78 7.18 -15.50 9.56
N LEU A 79 6.11 -15.64 8.76
CA LEU A 79 5.17 -14.56 8.48
C LEU A 79 4.45 -14.09 9.75
N THR A 80 3.98 -15.03 10.56
CA THR A 80 3.33 -14.74 11.84
C THR A 80 4.30 -14.07 12.82
N GLU A 81 5.55 -14.53 12.87
CA GLU A 81 6.56 -13.92 13.73
C GLU A 81 6.88 -12.48 13.30
N LEU A 82 7.02 -12.23 12.00
CA LEU A 82 7.22 -10.88 11.47
C LEU A 82 6.04 -9.97 11.82
N ALA A 83 4.80 -10.42 11.66
CA ALA A 83 3.61 -9.66 12.07
C ALA A 83 3.64 -9.35 13.57
N GLY A 84 3.99 -10.33 14.41
CA GLY A 84 4.14 -10.15 15.85
C GLY A 84 5.20 -9.09 16.21
N ARG A 85 6.37 -9.18 15.59
CA ARG A 85 7.47 -8.20 15.73
C ARG A 85 7.01 -6.81 15.30
N PHE A 86 6.28 -6.69 14.19
CA PHE A 86 5.77 -5.41 13.71
C PHE A 86 4.73 -4.79 14.67
N VAL A 87 3.74 -5.57 15.12
CA VAL A 87 2.70 -5.11 16.05
C VAL A 87 3.32 -4.64 17.37
N ARG A 88 4.42 -5.26 17.79
CA ARG A 88 5.12 -4.93 19.03
C ARG A 88 6.36 -4.04 18.86
N ARG A 89 6.61 -3.51 17.67
CA ARG A 89 7.82 -2.72 17.33
C ARG A 89 8.09 -1.52 18.25
N ARG A 90 7.04 -0.89 18.77
CA ARG A 90 7.10 0.30 19.66
C ARG A 90 7.23 -0.05 21.14
N GLY A 91 7.00 -1.31 21.54
CA GLY A 91 6.99 -1.72 22.95
C GLY A 91 8.14 -2.68 23.31
N GLY A 92 8.22 -3.00 24.60
CA GLY A 92 8.98 -4.15 25.07
C GLY A 92 8.31 -5.43 24.59
N SER A 93 9.07 -6.31 23.95
CA SER A 93 8.60 -7.63 23.50
C SER A 93 9.79 -8.56 23.37
N ALA A 94 9.64 -9.79 23.88
CA ALA A 94 10.63 -10.84 23.77
C ALA A 94 10.98 -11.15 22.29
N LEU A 95 10.03 -11.00 21.37
CA LEU A 95 10.24 -11.21 19.93
C LEU A 95 11.29 -10.29 19.30
N LEU A 96 11.64 -9.20 19.97
CA LEU A 96 12.63 -8.23 19.51
C LEU A 96 13.79 -8.07 20.51
N ALA A 97 13.90 -8.96 21.51
CA ALA A 97 15.02 -8.97 22.43
C ALA A 97 16.33 -9.22 21.67
N GLY A 98 17.36 -8.39 21.91
CA GLY A 98 18.64 -8.45 21.19
C GLY A 98 18.60 -7.99 19.72
N GLN A 99 17.43 -7.76 19.14
CA GLN A 99 17.26 -7.44 17.71
C GLN A 99 17.15 -5.93 17.45
N HIS A 100 18.14 -5.16 17.92
CA HIS A 100 18.11 -3.69 17.86
C HIS A 100 18.03 -3.13 16.43
N ALA A 101 18.77 -3.74 15.49
CA ALA A 101 18.76 -3.32 14.09
C ALA A 101 17.38 -3.52 13.45
N LEU A 102 16.77 -4.70 13.65
CA LEU A 102 15.43 -4.99 13.16
C LEU A 102 14.38 -4.09 13.80
N ARG A 103 14.42 -3.87 15.12
CA ARG A 103 13.51 -2.94 15.79
C ARG A 103 13.61 -1.54 15.18
N ARG A 104 14.82 -1.04 14.97
CA ARG A 104 15.06 0.28 14.34
C ARG A 104 14.48 0.32 12.92
N PHE A 105 14.70 -0.72 12.13
CA PHE A 105 14.13 -0.85 10.79
C PHE A 105 12.60 -0.79 10.83
N LEU A 106 11.95 -1.62 11.65
CA LEU A 106 10.49 -1.65 11.77
C LEU A 106 9.91 -0.31 12.26
N LEU A 107 10.64 0.43 13.09
CA LEU A 107 10.22 1.77 13.53
C LEU A 107 10.30 2.80 12.40
N HIS A 108 11.42 2.86 11.67
CA HIS A 108 11.62 3.82 10.58
C HIS A 108 10.80 3.52 9.33
N HIS A 109 10.49 2.26 9.07
CA HIS A 109 9.63 1.82 7.97
C HIS A 109 8.18 1.57 8.42
N GLY A 110 7.86 1.90 9.67
CA GLY A 110 6.62 1.48 10.31
C GLY A 110 5.36 2.03 9.66
N PHE A 111 5.42 3.21 9.05
CA PHE A 111 4.30 3.80 8.31
C PHE A 111 4.08 3.09 6.97
N ALA A 112 5.14 2.88 6.19
CA ALA A 112 5.07 2.19 4.90
C ALA A 112 4.63 0.73 5.05
N LEU A 113 5.22 0.00 5.99
CA LEU A 113 4.90 -1.41 6.28
C LEU A 113 3.45 -1.61 6.78
N GLN A 114 2.83 -0.57 7.34
CA GLN A 114 1.46 -0.68 7.83
C GLN A 114 0.45 -0.94 6.72
N MET A 115 0.72 -0.52 5.47
CA MET A 115 -0.12 -0.90 4.35
C MET A 115 -0.06 -2.41 4.11
N LEU A 116 1.15 -2.96 3.97
CA LEU A 116 1.36 -4.40 3.72
C LEU A 116 0.75 -5.29 4.80
N LEU A 117 0.79 -4.84 6.06
CA LEU A 117 0.29 -5.60 7.20
C LEU A 117 -1.18 -5.30 7.52
N ASP A 118 -1.80 -4.34 6.83
CA ASP A 118 -3.26 -4.24 6.66
C ASP A 118 -3.69 -5.08 5.46
N LEU A 119 -3.63 -6.39 5.67
CA LEU A 119 -3.80 -7.40 4.63
C LEU A 119 -5.14 -7.27 3.88
N PRO A 120 -6.30 -7.17 4.56
CA PRO A 120 -7.59 -7.08 3.86
C PRO A 120 -7.68 -5.82 2.99
N LYS A 121 -7.20 -4.68 3.49
CA LYS A 121 -7.20 -3.43 2.73
C LYS A 121 -6.30 -3.54 1.50
N THR A 122 -5.06 -4.00 1.67
CA THR A 122 -4.10 -4.09 0.56
C THR A 122 -4.58 -5.08 -0.50
N VAL A 123 -5.14 -6.22 -0.10
CA VAL A 123 -5.75 -7.16 -1.06
C VAL A 123 -6.94 -6.52 -1.77
N HIS A 124 -7.79 -5.75 -1.09
CA HIS A 124 -8.91 -5.05 -1.74
C HIS A 124 -8.42 -4.04 -2.80
N LEU A 125 -7.39 -3.25 -2.48
CA LEU A 125 -6.80 -2.29 -3.42
C LEU A 125 -6.18 -2.99 -4.63
N LEU A 126 -5.44 -4.08 -4.41
CA LEU A 126 -4.86 -4.87 -5.50
C LEU A 126 -5.94 -5.52 -6.37
N THR A 127 -7.00 -6.07 -5.77
CA THR A 127 -8.14 -6.62 -6.51
C THR A 127 -8.79 -5.54 -7.38
N ALA A 128 -9.02 -4.34 -6.84
CA ALA A 128 -9.60 -3.24 -7.59
C ALA A 128 -8.68 -2.80 -8.75
N LEU A 129 -7.38 -2.70 -8.50
CA LEU A 129 -6.39 -2.37 -9.52
C LEU A 129 -6.32 -3.40 -10.64
N LEU A 130 -6.33 -4.69 -10.31
CA LEU A 130 -6.26 -5.79 -11.29
C LEU A 130 -7.56 -6.00 -12.06
N ALA A 131 -8.69 -5.45 -11.57
CA ALA A 131 -9.95 -5.42 -12.30
C ALA A 131 -10.02 -4.30 -13.35
N ALA A 132 -9.08 -3.36 -13.35
CA ALA A 132 -9.06 -2.26 -14.28
C ALA A 132 -8.71 -2.67 -15.72
N ASN A 133 -9.09 -1.83 -16.68
CA ASN A 133 -8.88 -2.06 -18.10
C ASN A 133 -8.12 -0.88 -18.75
N PRO A 134 -6.78 -0.83 -18.59
CA PRO A 134 -5.96 0.24 -19.15
C PRO A 134 -5.87 0.16 -20.67
N ASP A 135 -5.70 1.31 -21.32
CA ASP A 135 -5.36 1.37 -22.74
C ASP A 135 -3.90 0.91 -22.95
N VAL A 136 -3.72 -0.30 -23.51
CA VAL A 136 -2.41 -0.91 -23.79
C VAL A 136 -2.02 -0.86 -25.26
N SER A 137 -2.70 -0.06 -26.08
CA SER A 137 -2.42 0.05 -27.52
C SER A 137 -1.03 0.65 -27.85
N GLY A 138 -0.35 1.21 -26.85
CA GLY A 138 0.99 1.80 -26.97
C GLY A 138 1.95 1.37 -25.86
N ARG A 139 2.79 2.30 -25.40
CA ARG A 139 3.69 2.06 -24.25
C ARG A 139 2.88 2.10 -22.96
N PHE A 140 3.13 1.14 -22.07
CA PHE A 140 2.56 1.15 -20.73
C PHE A 140 3.46 1.94 -19.77
N LEU A 141 3.05 3.16 -19.42
CA LEU A 141 3.64 3.95 -18.34
C LEU A 141 2.74 3.88 -17.10
N GLY A 142 3.28 3.31 -16.01
CA GLY A 142 2.60 3.23 -14.71
C GLY A 142 3.29 4.09 -13.65
N LEU A 143 2.50 4.82 -12.86
CA LEU A 143 3.00 5.72 -11.81
C LEU A 143 2.43 5.33 -10.43
N ASP A 144 3.24 5.42 -9.39
CA ASP A 144 2.82 5.29 -7.99
C ASP A 144 3.33 6.49 -7.17
N CYS A 145 2.44 7.39 -6.78
CA CYS A 145 2.79 8.64 -6.10
C CYS A 145 2.58 8.49 -4.59
N GLY A 146 3.67 8.63 -3.83
CA GLY A 146 3.70 8.20 -2.42
C GLY A 146 3.84 6.68 -2.31
N ALA A 147 4.80 6.12 -3.06
CA ALA A 147 4.90 4.69 -3.30
C ALA A 147 5.07 3.85 -2.03
N GLY A 148 5.60 4.42 -0.94
CA GLY A 148 5.80 3.71 0.31
C GLY A 148 6.62 2.44 0.09
N THR A 149 6.03 1.27 0.28
CA THR A 149 6.71 -0.01 0.05
C THR A 149 6.83 -0.39 -1.42
N GLY A 150 6.09 0.26 -2.32
CA GLY A 150 6.06 -0.05 -3.76
C GLY A 150 5.06 -1.14 -4.16
N ILE A 151 4.18 -1.57 -3.25
CA ILE A 151 3.22 -2.66 -3.51
C ILE A 151 2.14 -2.29 -4.54
N LEU A 152 1.73 -1.02 -4.61
CA LEU A 152 0.79 -0.60 -5.66
C LEU A 152 1.48 -0.52 -7.02
N LEU A 153 2.74 -0.10 -7.08
CA LEU A 153 3.56 -0.23 -8.29
C LEU A 153 3.71 -1.70 -8.74
N LEU A 154 3.88 -2.65 -7.80
CA LEU A 154 3.82 -4.08 -8.13
C LEU A 154 2.43 -4.49 -8.66
N GLY A 155 1.35 -3.99 -8.06
CA GLY A 155 0.01 -4.20 -8.58
C GLY A 155 -0.16 -3.68 -10.02
N THR A 156 0.42 -2.51 -10.33
CA THR A 156 0.42 -1.93 -11.68
C THR A 156 1.24 -2.77 -12.66
N TYR A 157 2.35 -3.36 -12.22
CA TYR A 157 3.11 -4.35 -13.01
C TYR A 157 2.26 -5.56 -13.35
N LEU A 158 1.62 -6.16 -12.35
CA LEU A 158 0.74 -7.30 -12.55
C LEU A 158 -0.40 -6.96 -13.52
N LEU A 159 -1.02 -5.79 -13.38
CA LEU A 159 -2.02 -5.29 -14.32
C LEU A 159 -1.46 -5.26 -15.76
N ALA A 160 -0.30 -4.64 -15.97
CA ALA A 160 0.31 -4.54 -17.30
C ALA A 160 0.62 -5.91 -17.90
N ARG A 161 1.20 -6.83 -17.11
CA ARG A 161 1.52 -8.21 -17.53
C ARG A 161 0.26 -8.97 -17.96
N ARG A 162 -0.83 -8.83 -17.21
CA ARG A 162 -2.12 -9.47 -17.52
C ARG A 162 -2.72 -8.96 -18.83
N HIS A 163 -2.41 -7.73 -19.22
CA HIS A 163 -2.79 -7.12 -20.49
C HIS A 163 -1.76 -7.33 -21.60
N GLY A 164 -0.86 -8.30 -21.45
CA GLY A 164 0.09 -8.70 -22.49
C GLY A 164 1.31 -7.78 -22.64
N VAL A 165 1.52 -6.82 -21.73
CA VAL A 165 2.67 -5.93 -21.79
C VAL A 165 3.89 -6.62 -21.18
N ALA A 166 4.86 -7.01 -22.01
CA ALA A 166 6.02 -7.73 -21.54
C ALA A 166 6.96 -6.88 -20.65
N ALA A 167 7.20 -5.62 -21.02
CA ALA A 167 8.15 -4.73 -20.34
C ALA A 167 7.52 -3.35 -20.07
N PRO A 168 6.61 -3.23 -19.09
CA PRO A 168 6.03 -1.94 -18.73
C PRO A 168 7.10 -1.01 -18.15
N THR A 169 6.96 0.30 -18.37
CA THR A 169 7.79 1.30 -17.70
C THR A 169 7.08 1.78 -16.45
N LEU A 170 7.65 1.49 -15.28
CA LEU A 170 7.02 1.74 -13.99
C LEU A 170 7.90 2.63 -13.10
N MET A 171 7.32 3.71 -12.60
CA MET A 171 8.00 4.66 -11.71
C MET A 171 7.17 4.98 -10.47
N GLY A 172 7.73 4.68 -9.30
CA GLY A 172 7.24 5.16 -8.02
C GLY A 172 7.99 6.41 -7.55
N VAL A 173 7.31 7.27 -6.81
CA VAL A 173 7.89 8.43 -6.12
C VAL A 173 7.63 8.31 -4.63
N GLU A 174 8.67 8.43 -3.82
CA GLU A 174 8.59 8.43 -2.36
C GLU A 174 9.46 9.55 -1.78
N VAL A 175 8.95 10.27 -0.78
CA VAL A 175 9.64 11.43 -0.20
C VAL A 175 10.68 11.03 0.84
N GLN A 176 10.44 9.93 1.57
CA GLN A 176 11.32 9.45 2.62
C GLN A 176 12.50 8.66 2.03
N PRO A 177 13.76 9.13 2.17
CA PRO A 177 14.91 8.53 1.49
C PRO A 177 15.10 7.04 1.78
N GLN A 178 14.98 6.65 3.05
CA GLN A 178 15.16 5.27 3.49
C GLN A 178 14.06 4.34 2.93
N VAL A 179 12.83 4.83 2.85
CA VAL A 179 11.68 4.08 2.33
C VAL A 179 11.82 3.92 0.81
N ALA A 180 12.14 5.01 0.11
CA ALA A 180 12.39 5.02 -1.33
C ALA A 180 13.50 4.04 -1.72
N ALA A 181 14.65 4.09 -1.04
CA ALA A 181 15.78 3.20 -1.31
C ALA A 181 15.44 1.72 -1.09
N ARG A 182 14.71 1.39 -0.02
CA ARG A 182 14.30 0.01 0.27
C ARG A 182 13.27 -0.51 -0.74
N ALA A 183 12.29 0.31 -1.12
CA ALA A 183 11.31 -0.03 -2.14
C ALA A 183 11.96 -0.21 -3.53
N ASP A 184 12.85 0.70 -3.94
CA ASP A 184 13.59 0.60 -5.20
C ASP A 184 14.42 -0.69 -5.25
N ALA A 185 15.13 -1.01 -4.17
CA ALA A 185 15.93 -2.23 -4.09
C ALA A 185 15.10 -3.50 -4.23
N LEU A 186 13.95 -3.60 -3.55
CA LEU A 186 13.06 -4.77 -3.66
C LEU A 186 12.46 -4.89 -5.06
N LEU A 187 11.88 -3.81 -5.59
CA LEU A 187 11.24 -3.83 -6.91
C LEU A 187 12.24 -4.05 -8.04
N SER A 188 13.46 -3.52 -7.92
CA SER A 188 14.54 -3.79 -8.89
C SER A 188 14.97 -5.25 -8.84
N SER A 189 15.05 -5.86 -7.65
CA SER A 189 15.40 -7.29 -7.50
C SER A 189 14.32 -8.21 -8.08
N LEU A 190 13.07 -7.75 -8.12
CA LEU A 190 11.95 -8.43 -8.76
C LEU A 190 11.82 -8.14 -10.27
N GLY A 191 12.64 -7.24 -10.83
CA GLY A 191 12.54 -6.85 -12.24
C GLY A 191 11.27 -6.06 -12.59
N VAL A 192 10.66 -5.39 -11.61
CA VAL A 192 9.33 -4.78 -11.74
C VAL A 192 9.41 -3.32 -12.21
N GLY A 193 10.14 -2.48 -11.48
CA GLY A 193 10.11 -1.03 -11.67
C GLY A 193 11.06 -0.31 -10.74
N ARG A 194 11.05 1.02 -10.81
CA ARG A 194 11.96 1.87 -10.03
C ARG A 194 11.19 2.77 -9.08
N VAL A 195 11.74 3.01 -7.89
CA VAL A 195 11.25 4.02 -6.95
C VAL A 195 12.33 5.10 -6.78
N ARG A 196 11.94 6.36 -6.96
CA ARG A 196 12.84 7.49 -6.81
C ARG A 196 12.51 8.27 -5.55
N GLN A 197 13.54 8.75 -4.87
CA GLN A 197 13.37 9.77 -3.85
C GLN A 197 13.01 11.09 -4.54
N ALA A 198 11.77 11.54 -4.41
CA ALA A 198 11.32 12.84 -4.89
C ALA A 198 10.05 13.28 -4.16
N ASP A 199 9.67 14.54 -4.34
CA ASP A 199 8.44 15.10 -3.81
C ASP A 199 7.37 15.12 -4.91
N ALA A 200 6.36 14.25 -4.79
CA ALA A 200 5.25 14.16 -5.75
C ALA A 200 4.35 15.42 -5.75
N THR A 201 4.50 16.35 -4.80
CA THR A 201 3.78 17.64 -4.82
C THR A 201 4.40 18.67 -5.75
N ARG A 202 5.54 18.33 -6.39
CA ARG A 202 6.31 19.22 -7.26
C ARG A 202 6.17 18.81 -8.73
N PRO A 203 5.69 19.68 -9.63
CA PRO A 203 5.56 19.37 -11.06
C PRO A 203 6.87 18.89 -11.71
N GLU A 204 8.01 19.41 -11.24
CA GLU A 204 9.35 19.09 -11.78
C GLU A 204 9.72 17.62 -11.58
N THR A 205 9.11 16.95 -10.60
CA THR A 205 9.28 15.51 -10.36
C THR A 205 8.91 14.67 -11.59
N TYR A 206 8.00 15.17 -12.42
CA TYR A 206 7.49 14.47 -13.60
C TYR A 206 8.24 14.81 -14.89
N ALA A 207 9.18 15.76 -14.87
CA ALA A 207 9.87 16.25 -16.06
C ALA A 207 10.72 15.17 -16.76
N ALA A 208 11.18 14.16 -16.01
CA ALA A 208 12.02 13.07 -16.53
C ALA A 208 11.22 11.82 -16.95
N LEU A 209 9.89 11.89 -16.99
CA LEU A 209 9.05 10.78 -17.44
C LEU A 209 9.17 10.60 -18.97
N PRO A 210 9.19 9.35 -19.48
CA PRO A 210 9.15 9.10 -20.92
C PRO A 210 7.93 9.77 -21.56
N GLU A 211 8.05 10.26 -22.79
CA GLU A 211 6.93 10.81 -23.55
C GLU A 211 5.81 9.78 -23.78
N GLY A 212 4.57 10.28 -23.94
CA GLY A 212 3.38 9.47 -24.24
C GLY A 212 2.35 9.40 -23.12
N PRO A 213 1.20 8.72 -23.35
CA PRO A 213 0.13 8.62 -22.37
C PRO A 213 0.55 7.86 -21.11
N VAL A 214 -0.05 8.20 -19.97
CA VAL A 214 0.06 7.42 -18.73
C VAL A 214 -1.05 6.38 -18.73
N ALA A 215 -0.71 5.10 -18.62
CA ALA A 215 -1.69 4.02 -18.65
C ALA A 215 -2.38 3.83 -17.29
N CYS A 216 -1.61 3.94 -16.20
CA CYS A 216 -2.11 3.71 -14.85
C CYS A 216 -1.41 4.61 -13.82
N LEU A 217 -2.15 5.12 -12.85
CA LEU A 217 -1.67 6.00 -11.80
C LEU A 217 -2.29 5.64 -10.46
N ALA A 218 -1.46 5.28 -9.49
CA ALA A 218 -1.86 5.09 -8.11
C ALA A 218 -1.47 6.30 -7.25
N ASN A 219 -2.41 6.76 -6.42
CA ASN A 219 -2.18 7.78 -5.41
C ASN A 219 -2.98 7.43 -4.14
N GLU A 220 -2.41 6.58 -3.28
CA GLU A 220 -2.99 6.21 -1.98
C GLU A 220 -2.46 7.09 -0.83
N THR A 221 -2.05 8.32 -1.11
CA THR A 221 -1.66 9.28 -0.05
C THR A 221 -2.88 9.89 0.63
N LEU A 222 -3.79 9.02 1.04
CA LEU A 222 -5.12 9.34 1.56
C LEU A 222 -5.14 9.25 3.08
N PRO A 223 -5.80 10.20 3.76
CA PRO A 223 -5.87 10.21 5.21
C PRO A 223 -6.79 9.08 5.75
N SER A 224 -6.57 8.66 7.00
CA SER A 224 -7.43 7.68 7.68
C SER A 224 -8.90 8.12 7.82
N ALA A 225 -9.78 7.18 8.17
CA ALA A 225 -11.21 7.47 8.36
C ALA A 225 -11.41 8.61 9.38
N GLY A 226 -12.33 9.52 9.08
CA GLY A 226 -12.63 10.66 9.96
C GLY A 226 -11.51 11.71 10.05
N ARG A 227 -10.47 11.63 9.21
CA ARG A 227 -9.44 12.67 9.10
C ARG A 227 -9.72 13.61 7.93
N ARG A 228 -9.16 14.82 8.03
CA ARG A 228 -9.28 15.87 7.00
C ARG A 228 -8.27 15.65 5.88
N LEU A 229 -8.62 16.09 4.68
CA LEU A 229 -7.79 15.96 3.48
C LEU A 229 -6.38 16.59 3.64
N TYR A 230 -6.21 17.65 4.42
CA TYR A 230 -4.87 18.23 4.62
C TYR A 230 -3.88 17.33 5.37
N LYS A 231 -4.34 16.22 5.98
CA LYS A 231 -3.47 15.34 6.77
C LYS A 231 -2.53 14.50 5.93
N GLU A 232 -2.84 14.31 4.65
CA GLU A 232 -2.01 13.61 3.70
C GLU A 232 -1.98 14.38 2.37
N PRO A 233 -0.92 14.23 1.55
CA PRO A 233 -0.68 15.11 0.41
C PRO A 233 -1.51 14.80 -0.85
N PHE A 234 -2.53 13.92 -0.81
CA PHE A 234 -3.31 13.52 -1.99
C PHE A 234 -3.76 14.68 -2.89
N PRO A 235 -4.43 15.75 -2.40
CA PRO A 235 -4.86 16.83 -3.28
C PRO A 235 -3.68 17.62 -3.90
N ALA A 236 -2.58 17.78 -3.15
CA ALA A 236 -1.40 18.50 -3.63
C ALA A 236 -0.66 17.70 -4.71
N ILE A 237 -0.55 16.39 -4.52
CA ILE A 237 0.02 15.46 -5.51
C ILE A 237 -0.83 15.46 -6.78
N SER A 238 -2.15 15.33 -6.66
CA SER A 238 -3.05 15.36 -7.82
C SER A 238 -2.95 16.69 -8.57
N ALA A 239 -2.90 17.82 -7.88
CA ALA A 239 -2.72 19.12 -8.52
C ALA A 239 -1.40 19.21 -9.32
N ALA A 240 -0.29 18.75 -8.74
CA ALA A 240 1.01 18.74 -9.41
C ALA A 240 1.04 17.81 -10.64
N LEU A 241 0.42 16.63 -10.53
CA LEU A 241 0.28 15.66 -11.62
C LEU A 241 -0.49 16.23 -12.80
N PHE A 242 -1.67 16.81 -12.55
CA PHE A 242 -2.50 17.37 -13.62
C PHE A 242 -1.85 18.60 -14.25
N ALA A 243 -1.14 19.42 -13.46
CA ALA A 243 -0.37 20.54 -13.99
C ALA A 243 0.78 20.08 -14.91
N ALA A 244 1.48 19.00 -14.55
CA ALA A 244 2.61 18.50 -15.32
C ALA A 244 2.23 17.61 -16.51
N LEU A 245 1.18 16.80 -16.38
CA LEU A 245 0.86 15.72 -17.31
C LEU A 245 -0.49 15.86 -18.00
N GLY A 246 -1.33 16.83 -17.65
CA GLY A 246 -2.75 17.00 -18.06
C GLY A 246 -3.23 16.18 -19.26
N PRO A 247 -2.88 16.53 -20.52
CA PRO A 247 -3.35 15.81 -21.70
C PRO A 247 -2.97 14.32 -21.75
N ARG A 248 -1.81 13.96 -21.18
CA ARG A 248 -1.29 12.59 -21.10
C ARG A 248 -2.10 11.71 -20.15
N LEU A 249 -2.96 12.30 -19.31
CA LEU A 249 -3.79 11.61 -18.33
C LEU A 249 -5.21 11.26 -18.83
N SER A 250 -5.56 11.63 -20.06
CA SER A 250 -6.94 11.55 -20.59
C SER A 250 -7.55 10.14 -20.65
N ARG A 251 -6.73 9.08 -20.68
CA ARG A 251 -7.16 7.67 -20.68
C ARG A 251 -6.52 6.86 -19.55
N THR A 252 -6.00 7.54 -18.53
CA THR A 252 -5.33 6.89 -17.42
C THR A 252 -6.33 6.16 -16.53
N VAL A 253 -6.00 4.94 -16.13
CA VAL A 253 -6.65 4.26 -15.01
C VAL A 253 -6.12 4.86 -13.71
N PHE A 254 -7.01 5.36 -12.86
CA PHE A 254 -6.66 5.92 -11.55
C PHE A 254 -7.01 4.96 -10.41
N LEU A 255 -6.13 4.85 -9.42
CA LEU A 255 -6.40 4.19 -8.15
C LEU A 255 -6.14 5.17 -6.98
N PRO A 256 -7.17 5.54 -6.19
CA PRO A 256 -8.60 5.24 -6.42
C PRO A 256 -9.14 5.96 -7.66
N GLU A 257 -10.30 5.52 -8.16
CA GLU A 257 -10.98 6.16 -9.29
C GLU A 257 -11.54 7.53 -8.90
N ALA A 258 -12.02 7.65 -7.66
CA ALA A 258 -12.49 8.90 -7.07
C ALA A 258 -12.37 8.88 -5.55
N VAL A 259 -12.38 10.07 -4.95
CA VAL A 259 -12.45 10.28 -3.51
C VAL A 259 -13.64 11.16 -3.21
N TRP A 260 -14.46 10.75 -2.25
CA TRP A 260 -15.61 11.50 -1.79
C TRP A 260 -15.32 12.17 -0.46
N ALA A 261 -15.48 13.49 -0.43
CA ALA A 261 -15.20 14.31 0.74
C ALA A 261 -16.44 15.09 1.18
N SER A 262 -16.53 15.40 2.48
CA SER A 262 -17.63 16.21 3.03
C SER A 262 -17.17 17.06 4.20
N ASP A 263 -17.74 18.27 4.33
CA ASP A 263 -17.38 19.23 5.39
C ASP A 263 -18.06 18.94 6.75
N ARG A 264 -19.14 18.14 6.73
CA ARG A 264 -20.02 17.78 7.87
C ARG A 264 -20.52 16.34 7.69
N PRO A 265 -21.18 15.76 8.70
CA PRO A 265 -21.93 14.52 8.49
C PRO A 265 -23.12 14.79 7.54
N GLY A 266 -22.97 14.45 6.26
CA GLY A 266 -24.08 14.06 5.37
C GLY A 266 -24.85 15.14 4.61
N ARG A 267 -24.31 16.34 4.36
CA ARG A 267 -25.07 17.38 3.61
C ARG A 267 -24.50 17.79 2.26
N GLU A 268 -23.18 17.95 2.13
CA GLU A 268 -22.54 18.26 0.85
C GLU A 268 -21.40 17.29 0.60
N TRP A 269 -21.50 16.59 -0.53
CA TRP A 269 -20.51 15.61 -0.98
C TRP A 269 -19.75 16.17 -2.17
N LEU A 270 -18.43 16.19 -2.06
CA LEU A 270 -17.51 16.58 -3.10
C LEU A 270 -16.90 15.33 -3.68
N ARG A 271 -17.12 15.09 -4.97
CA ARG A 271 -16.44 14.02 -5.69
C ARG A 271 -15.14 14.58 -6.29
N LEU A 272 -14.02 14.05 -5.86
CA LEU A 272 -12.69 14.37 -6.38
C LEU A 272 -12.29 13.24 -7.34
N ALA A 273 -12.20 13.54 -8.62
CA ALA A 273 -11.99 12.55 -9.67
C ALA A 273 -11.21 13.14 -10.85
N PRO A 274 -10.72 12.33 -11.81
CA PRO A 274 -9.88 12.80 -12.89
C PRO A 274 -10.47 13.96 -13.71
N GLU A 275 -11.78 13.95 -13.95
CA GLU A 275 -12.50 15.00 -14.69
C GLU A 275 -12.42 16.39 -14.06
N ASN A 276 -12.16 16.48 -12.75
CA ASN A 276 -11.92 17.73 -12.04
C ASN A 276 -10.52 17.81 -11.43
N ALA A 277 -9.57 17.03 -11.97
CA ALA A 277 -8.19 16.95 -11.48
C ALA A 277 -8.09 16.65 -9.97
N PHE A 278 -9.09 15.96 -9.41
CA PHE A 278 -9.26 15.72 -7.98
C PHE A 278 -9.31 17.01 -7.11
N ALA A 279 -9.65 18.15 -7.71
CA ALA A 279 -9.78 19.44 -7.03
C ALA A 279 -11.21 19.73 -6.54
N GLY A 280 -12.19 18.91 -6.94
CA GLY A 280 -13.61 19.16 -6.70
C GLY A 280 -14.18 20.19 -7.67
N ASP A 281 -15.48 20.49 -7.55
CA ASP A 281 -16.13 21.46 -8.42
C ASP A 281 -15.75 22.89 -8.00
N ALA A 282 -15.33 23.70 -8.98
CA ALA A 282 -14.84 25.06 -8.77
C ALA A 282 -15.93 26.06 -8.29
N GLY A 283 -17.18 25.63 -8.16
CA GLY A 283 -18.33 26.49 -7.87
C GLY A 283 -19.02 26.16 -6.55
N GLY A 284 -18.90 27.05 -5.57
CA GLY A 284 -19.94 27.23 -4.55
C GLY A 284 -19.66 26.77 -3.12
N HIS A 285 -18.53 26.13 -2.82
CA HIS A 285 -18.29 25.67 -1.44
C HIS A 285 -17.81 26.80 -0.54
N ALA A 286 -18.53 27.00 0.58
CA ALA A 286 -18.20 28.00 1.59
C ALA A 286 -16.85 27.75 2.31
N LYS A 287 -16.21 26.59 2.10
CA LYS A 287 -14.98 26.18 2.80
C LYS A 287 -13.93 25.59 1.86
N PRO A 288 -12.63 25.80 2.15
CA PRO A 288 -11.54 25.16 1.41
C PRO A 288 -11.58 23.63 1.48
N LEU A 289 -11.37 22.96 0.33
CA LEU A 289 -11.35 21.49 0.20
C LEU A 289 -10.44 20.80 1.24
N ARG A 290 -9.28 21.38 1.54
CA ARG A 290 -8.32 20.83 2.53
C ARG A 290 -8.94 20.59 3.92
N LEU A 291 -10.04 21.27 4.25
CA LEU A 291 -10.75 21.12 5.53
C LEU A 291 -11.86 20.08 5.50
N ALA A 292 -12.21 19.55 4.32
CA ALA A 292 -13.18 18.47 4.18
C ALA A 292 -12.61 17.15 4.74
N PHE A 293 -13.50 16.29 5.21
CA PHE A 293 -13.19 14.95 5.66
C PHE A 293 -13.32 13.99 4.50
N MET A 294 -12.35 13.10 4.34
CA MET A 294 -12.49 11.96 3.45
C MET A 294 -13.53 11.00 4.04
N ARG A 295 -14.42 10.51 3.19
CA ARG A 295 -15.56 9.69 3.61
C ARG A 295 -15.63 8.39 2.83
N ASP A 296 -15.60 8.46 1.51
CA ASP A 296 -15.69 7.27 0.65
C ASP A 296 -14.62 7.33 -0.43
N VAL A 297 -14.34 6.18 -1.05
CA VAL A 297 -13.51 6.04 -2.25
C VAL A 297 -14.26 5.25 -3.31
N GLU A 298 -13.96 5.50 -4.58
CA GLU A 298 -14.38 4.63 -5.67
C GLU A 298 -13.25 3.65 -6.01
N LEU A 299 -13.56 2.36 -5.94
CA LEU A 299 -12.66 1.25 -6.26
C LEU A 299 -13.42 0.26 -7.15
N ALA A 300 -12.91 -0.03 -8.34
CA ALA A 300 -13.56 -0.91 -9.32
C ALA A 300 -15.02 -0.51 -9.61
N GLY A 301 -15.26 0.79 -9.82
CA GLY A 301 -16.59 1.35 -10.07
C GLY A 301 -17.55 1.34 -8.87
N GLN A 302 -17.09 0.93 -7.67
CA GLN A 302 -17.89 0.89 -6.46
C GLN A 302 -17.48 1.97 -5.46
N ARG A 303 -18.45 2.78 -5.02
CA ARG A 303 -18.27 3.73 -3.93
C ARG A 303 -18.34 2.99 -2.58
N VAL A 304 -17.23 2.98 -1.85
CA VAL A 304 -17.05 2.27 -0.58
C VAL A 304 -16.68 3.27 0.52
N PRO A 305 -17.38 3.28 1.67
CA PRO A 305 -16.95 4.06 2.83
C PRO A 305 -15.54 3.67 3.24
N VAL A 306 -14.70 4.65 3.57
CA VAL A 306 -13.29 4.40 3.81
C VAL A 306 -13.10 3.34 4.90
N GLU A 307 -13.78 3.46 6.04
CA GLU A 307 -13.73 2.49 7.13
C GLU A 307 -14.12 1.06 6.76
N ARG A 308 -14.76 0.86 5.59
CA ARG A 308 -15.19 -0.45 5.07
C ARG A 308 -14.27 -1.01 3.99
N VAL A 309 -13.23 -0.29 3.57
CA VAL A 309 -12.28 -0.80 2.58
C VAL A 309 -11.52 -1.98 3.17
N GLY A 310 -11.75 -3.17 2.60
CA GLY A 310 -11.15 -4.42 3.03
C GLY A 310 -12.02 -5.20 4.03
N GLU A 311 -13.14 -4.65 4.48
CA GLU A 311 -14.05 -5.30 5.44
C GLU A 311 -14.52 -6.68 4.94
N GLY A 312 -14.91 -6.78 3.67
CA GLY A 312 -15.32 -8.04 3.04
C GLY A 312 -14.20 -9.09 2.92
N LEU A 313 -12.96 -8.72 3.23
CA LEU A 313 -11.77 -9.57 3.21
C LEU A 313 -11.18 -9.78 4.61
N ALA A 314 -11.85 -9.34 5.68
CA ALA A 314 -11.39 -9.51 7.05
C ALA A 314 -11.21 -10.98 7.44
N TRP A 315 -11.88 -11.91 6.74
CA TRP A 315 -11.72 -13.35 6.89
C TRP A 315 -10.31 -13.86 6.54
N LEU A 316 -9.53 -13.09 5.77
CA LEU A 316 -8.13 -13.42 5.47
C LEU A 316 -7.25 -13.43 6.72
N VAL A 317 -7.63 -12.66 7.74
CA VAL A 317 -6.87 -12.51 8.99
C VAL A 317 -7.59 -13.26 10.11
N ALA A 318 -6.83 -14.06 10.86
CA ALA A 318 -7.33 -14.78 12.01
C ALA A 318 -7.86 -13.80 13.08
N GLU A 319 -8.96 -14.17 13.74
CA GLU A 319 -9.68 -13.29 14.66
C GLU A 319 -8.79 -12.58 15.71
N PRO A 320 -7.84 -13.26 16.40
CA PRO A 320 -6.99 -12.60 17.39
C PRO A 320 -6.12 -11.46 16.81
N TRP A 321 -5.85 -11.50 15.52
CA TRP A 321 -4.95 -10.57 14.83
C TRP A 321 -5.67 -9.38 14.20
N ARG A 322 -7.01 -9.44 14.02
CA ARG A 322 -7.78 -8.44 13.28
C ARG A 322 -7.68 -7.04 13.87
N GLU A 323 -7.74 -6.91 15.20
CA GLU A 323 -7.58 -5.60 15.85
C GLU A 323 -6.20 -4.98 15.62
N ALA A 324 -5.15 -5.81 15.56
CA ALA A 324 -3.79 -5.34 15.41
C ALA A 324 -3.40 -5.04 13.96
N LEU A 325 -4.00 -5.74 12.99
CA LEU A 325 -3.62 -5.70 11.59
C LEU A 325 -4.64 -4.97 10.69
N CYS A 326 -5.94 -4.94 11.00
CA CYS A 326 -6.98 -4.43 10.10
C CYS A 326 -7.50 -3.02 10.46
N ARG A 327 -6.66 -2.13 11.01
CA ARG A 327 -7.09 -0.82 11.56
C ARG A 327 -6.31 0.40 11.05
N ARG A 328 -5.79 0.40 9.81
CA ARG A 328 -5.07 1.59 9.30
C ARG A 328 -5.99 2.81 9.17
N TRP A 329 -7.29 2.61 8.95
CA TRP A 329 -8.26 3.68 8.78
C TRP A 329 -9.18 3.85 9.97
#